data_AF-A0A354R985-F1
#
_entry.id   AF-A0A354R985-F1
#
_cell.length_a   1.000
_cell.length_b   1.000
_cell.length_c   1.000
_cell.angle_alpha   90.00
_cell.angle_beta   90.00
_cell.angle_gamma   90.00
#
_symmetry.space_group_name_H-M   'P 1'
#
loop_
_entity.id
_entity.type
_entity.pdbx_description
1 polymer ?
#
loop_
_entity_poly.entity_id
_entity_poly.type
_entity_poly.pdbx_seq_one_letter_code
_entity_poly.pdbx_strand_id
1 'polypeptide(L)'
;MDKMTLRDVPLAGKRVVMRVDFNVPMAKDGSGKITDDTRIVAALPSIKYVLEQGGSLVLMSHLGRPKGKGYEAEFSLKPVAEELSRKLGQEVKFAPDCLAADDIVKSLKPGEVVLLENTRFYKAEDGKVKKDDPKKGIHLT
;
A
#
# COMPACT_ATOMS: atom_id res chain seq x y z
N MET A 1 17.67 18.30 9.54
CA MET A 1 17.52 16.86 9.22
C MET A 1 17.49 16.79 7.70
N ASP A 2 18.62 16.41 7.07
CA ASP A 2 18.76 16.39 5.61
C ASP A 2 18.33 15.03 5.07
N LYS A 3 17.04 14.89 4.78
CA LYS A 3 16.50 13.76 4.03
C LYS A 3 15.99 14.26 2.70
N MET A 4 16.31 13.53 1.64
CA MET A 4 15.70 13.75 0.33
C MET A 4 14.19 13.51 0.43
N THR A 5 13.45 14.33 -0.27
CA THR A 5 11.99 14.31 -0.39
C THR A 5 11.59 13.84 -1.79
N LEU A 6 10.28 13.66 -2.00
CA LEU A 6 9.75 13.36 -3.33
C LEU A 6 10.12 14.41 -4.38
N ARG A 7 10.42 15.65 -3.95
CA ARG A 7 10.77 16.78 -4.84
C ARG A 7 12.23 16.73 -5.32
N ASP A 8 13.06 15.90 -4.69
CA ASP A 8 14.50 15.85 -4.94
C ASP A 8 14.89 14.72 -5.90
N VAL A 9 13.91 13.99 -6.45
CA VAL A 9 14.12 12.81 -7.30
C VAL A 9 13.29 12.85 -8.58
N PRO A 10 13.80 12.35 -9.72
CA PRO A 10 13.02 12.23 -10.94
C PRO A 10 12.02 11.08 -10.85
N LEU A 11 10.74 11.37 -11.09
CA LEU A 11 9.64 10.41 -10.94
C LEU A 11 9.05 9.94 -12.28
N ALA A 12 9.26 10.69 -13.36
CA ALA A 12 8.72 10.38 -14.68
C ALA A 12 9.17 9.00 -15.18
N GLY A 13 8.21 8.14 -15.54
CA GLY A 13 8.45 6.77 -16.00
C GLY A 13 9.02 5.84 -14.93
N LYS A 14 9.11 6.29 -13.66
CA LYS A 14 9.56 5.47 -12.55
C LYS A 14 8.37 4.83 -11.84
N ARG A 15 8.61 3.62 -11.34
CA ARG A 15 7.73 2.94 -10.41
C ARG A 15 8.18 3.26 -8.99
N VAL A 16 7.32 3.92 -8.23
CA VAL A 16 7.60 4.37 -6.87
C VAL A 16 6.93 3.43 -5.89
N VAL A 17 7.73 2.83 -5.02
CA VAL A 17 7.22 2.08 -3.87
C VAL A 17 7.03 3.06 -2.72
N MET A 18 5.80 3.23 -2.25
CA MET A 18 5.45 4.20 -1.20
C MET A 18 4.80 3.48 -0.01
N ARG A 19 5.45 3.55 1.14
CA ARG A 19 4.88 3.10 2.41
C ARG A 19 3.97 4.20 2.97
N VAL A 20 2.69 3.88 3.10
CA VAL A 20 1.64 4.80 3.58
C VAL A 20 1.01 4.26 4.86
N ASP A 21 0.48 5.15 5.69
CA ASP A 21 -0.30 4.76 6.87
C ASP A 21 -1.78 4.75 6.52
N PHE A 22 -2.29 3.60 6.09
CA PHE A 22 -3.73 3.35 5.96
C PHE A 22 -4.29 2.49 7.09
N ASN A 23 -3.71 2.56 8.28
CA ASN A 23 -4.29 1.94 9.45
C ASN A 23 -5.47 2.80 9.96
N VAL A 24 -6.59 2.70 9.26
CA VAL A 24 -7.83 3.44 9.54
C VAL A 24 -8.76 2.65 10.46
N PRO A 25 -9.57 3.31 11.31
CA PRO A 25 -10.58 2.64 12.09
C PRO A 25 -11.71 2.14 11.17
N MET A 26 -12.10 0.88 11.39
CA MET A 26 -13.16 0.19 10.67
C MET A 26 -14.38 0.02 11.59
N ALA A 27 -15.57 -0.03 10.99
CA ALA A 27 -16.81 -0.30 11.71
C ALA A 27 -16.76 -1.68 12.38
N LYS A 28 -17.26 -1.75 13.62
CA LYS A 28 -17.23 -2.97 14.45
C LYS A 28 -18.30 -4.00 14.07
N ASP A 29 -19.16 -3.68 13.12
CA ASP A 29 -20.27 -4.51 12.64
C ASP A 29 -19.82 -5.55 11.59
N GLY A 30 -18.53 -5.58 11.24
CA GLY A 30 -17.99 -6.50 10.24
C GLY A 30 -18.31 -6.09 8.80
N SER A 31 -18.91 -4.91 8.58
CA SER A 31 -19.23 -4.40 7.24
C SER A 31 -17.99 -4.05 6.41
N GLY A 32 -16.82 -3.91 7.05
CA GLY A 32 -15.62 -3.40 6.40
C GLY A 32 -15.71 -1.90 6.06
N LYS A 33 -16.66 -1.17 6.64
CA LYS A 33 -16.81 0.27 6.41
C LYS A 33 -15.75 1.06 7.17
N ILE A 34 -15.06 1.97 6.49
CA ILE A 34 -14.14 2.92 7.12
C ILE A 34 -14.95 3.97 7.87
N THR A 35 -14.63 4.20 9.15
CA THR A 35 -15.33 5.20 9.98
C THR A 35 -14.63 6.56 10.02
N ASP A 36 -13.32 6.57 9.74
CA ASP A 36 -12.52 7.79 9.64
C ASP A 36 -11.45 7.59 8.55
N ASP A 37 -11.51 8.44 7.53
CA ASP A 37 -10.66 8.38 6.34
C ASP A 37 -9.53 9.42 6.35
N THR A 38 -9.32 10.12 7.47
CA THR A 38 -8.33 11.21 7.60
C THR A 38 -6.94 10.78 7.15
N ARG A 39 -6.54 9.54 7.46
CA ARG A 39 -5.24 8.99 7.05
C ARG A 39 -5.13 8.75 5.55
N ILE A 40 -6.23 8.35 4.90
CA ILE A 40 -6.29 8.20 3.45
C ILE A 40 -6.16 9.56 2.80
N VAL A 41 -6.92 10.55 3.29
CA VAL A 41 -6.88 11.94 2.79
C VAL A 41 -5.48 12.54 2.94
N ALA A 42 -4.80 12.28 4.07
CA ALA A 42 -3.46 12.78 4.33
C ALA A 42 -2.39 12.25 3.35
N ALA A 43 -2.60 11.06 2.75
CA ALA A 43 -1.68 10.50 1.77
C ALA A 43 -1.90 11.04 0.34
N LEU A 44 -3.09 11.59 0.05
CA LEU A 44 -3.46 12.04 -1.30
C LEU A 44 -2.48 13.06 -1.91
N PRO A 45 -1.95 14.07 -1.19
CA PRO A 45 -1.01 15.02 -1.77
C PRO A 45 0.26 14.35 -2.31
N SER A 46 0.83 13.40 -1.56
CA SER A 46 2.03 12.66 -1.97
C SER A 46 1.73 11.73 -3.16
N ILE A 47 0.57 11.08 -3.15
CA ILE A 47 0.12 10.22 -4.25
C ILE A 47 -0.04 11.04 -5.53
N LYS A 48 -0.82 12.12 -5.46
CA LYS A 48 -1.06 13.03 -6.61
C LYS A 48 0.24 13.58 -7.16
N TYR A 49 1.16 14.01 -6.31
CA TYR A 49 2.46 14.52 -6.74
C TYR A 49 3.22 13.51 -7.61
N VAL A 50 3.30 12.24 -7.19
CA VAL A 50 4.00 11.22 -7.99
C VAL A 50 3.33 10.99 -9.34
N LEU A 51 2.00 10.97 -9.37
CA LEU A 51 1.23 10.77 -10.61
C LEU A 51 1.36 11.97 -11.55
N GLU A 52 1.30 13.21 -11.03
CA GLU A 52 1.50 14.45 -11.78
C GLU A 52 2.91 14.54 -12.39
N GLN A 53 3.92 13.98 -11.71
CA GLN A 53 5.28 13.87 -12.24
C GLN A 53 5.47 12.70 -13.23
N GLY A 54 4.41 11.98 -13.60
CA GLY A 54 4.44 10.89 -14.58
C GLY A 54 5.00 9.57 -14.05
N GLY A 55 5.01 9.38 -12.74
CA GLY A 55 5.36 8.11 -12.10
C GLY A 55 4.17 7.16 -11.98
N SER A 56 4.45 5.91 -11.61
CA SER A 56 3.45 4.95 -11.16
C SER A 56 3.68 4.57 -9.70
N LEU A 57 2.63 4.15 -8.99
CA LEU A 57 2.68 3.93 -7.54
C LEU A 57 2.37 2.50 -7.14
N VAL A 58 3.24 1.94 -6.31
CA VAL A 58 3.02 0.72 -5.54
C VAL A 58 2.90 1.11 -4.07
N LEU A 59 1.68 1.13 -3.56
CA LEU A 59 1.37 1.49 -2.18
C LEU A 59 1.45 0.26 -1.29
N MET A 60 2.12 0.40 -0.14
CA MET A 60 2.15 -0.61 0.90
C MET A 60 1.70 -0.01 2.23
N SER A 61 0.84 -0.73 2.93
CA SER A 61 0.34 -0.33 4.23
C SER A 61 0.12 -1.56 5.12
N HIS A 62 -0.24 -1.30 6.36
CA HIS A 62 -0.83 -2.27 7.26
C HIS A 62 -2.19 -1.77 7.74
N LEU A 63 -3.02 -2.70 8.17
CA LEU A 63 -4.27 -2.42 8.87
C LEU A 63 -4.33 -3.28 10.14
N GLY A 64 -4.56 -2.64 11.28
CA GLY A 64 -4.64 -3.32 12.57
C GLY A 64 -3.40 -4.15 12.92
N ARG A 65 -3.65 -5.26 13.62
CA ARG A 65 -2.63 -6.20 14.10
C ARG A 65 -3.11 -7.64 13.85
N PRO A 66 -3.08 -8.12 12.60
CA PRO A 66 -3.37 -9.52 12.29
C PRO A 66 -2.39 -10.44 13.02
N LYS A 67 -2.77 -11.71 13.18
CA LYS A 67 -1.95 -12.76 13.83
C LYS A 67 -0.74 -13.17 12.97
N GLY A 68 -0.67 -12.70 11.72
CA GLY A 68 0.41 -12.99 10.79
C GLY A 68 0.44 -14.46 10.35
N LYS A 69 -0.74 -15.09 10.28
CA LYS A 69 -0.91 -16.49 9.83
C LYS A 69 -1.45 -16.59 8.40
N GLY A 70 -1.49 -15.47 7.67
CA GLY A 70 -2.14 -15.36 6.37
C GLY A 70 -3.29 -14.33 6.40
N TYR A 71 -4.16 -14.44 5.40
CA TYR A 71 -5.29 -13.53 5.19
C TYR A 71 -6.29 -13.57 6.35
N GLU A 72 -6.61 -12.40 6.90
CA GLU A 72 -7.65 -12.17 7.91
C GLU A 72 -8.58 -11.06 7.40
N ALA A 73 -9.82 -11.41 7.04
CA ALA A 73 -10.74 -10.52 6.32
C ALA A 73 -11.00 -9.18 7.04
N GLU A 74 -11.04 -9.17 8.37
CA GLU A 74 -11.22 -7.97 9.20
C GLU A 74 -10.06 -6.96 9.08
N PHE A 75 -8.89 -7.41 8.61
CA PHE A 75 -7.69 -6.61 8.44
C PHE A 75 -7.30 -6.44 6.95
N SER A 76 -8.19 -6.76 6.00
CA SER A 76 -7.93 -6.54 4.58
C SER A 76 -7.91 -5.05 4.23
N LEU A 77 -6.99 -4.66 3.36
CA LEU A 77 -6.91 -3.31 2.79
C LEU A 77 -7.83 -3.12 1.57
N LYS A 78 -8.61 -4.12 1.17
CA LYS A 78 -9.53 -3.99 0.04
C LYS A 78 -10.50 -2.80 0.17
N PRO A 79 -11.18 -2.57 1.31
CA PRO A 79 -12.06 -1.41 1.47
C PRO A 79 -11.30 -0.07 1.39
N VAL A 80 -10.03 -0.07 1.81
CA VAL A 80 -9.13 1.09 1.69
C VAL A 80 -8.80 1.38 0.23
N ALA A 81 -8.57 0.35 -0.60
CA ALA A 81 -8.35 0.51 -2.03
C ALA A 81 -9.56 1.15 -2.72
N GLU A 82 -10.77 0.67 -2.39
CA GLU A 82 -12.03 1.20 -2.92
C GLU A 82 -12.26 2.66 -2.52
N GLU A 83 -12.01 2.99 -1.24
CA GLU A 83 -12.09 4.37 -0.73
C GLU A 83 -11.06 5.29 -1.38
N LEU A 84 -9.82 4.83 -1.51
CA LEU A 84 -8.76 5.58 -2.16
C LEU A 84 -9.08 5.84 -3.63
N SER A 85 -9.60 4.85 -4.35
CA SER A 85 -10.04 5.00 -5.74
C SER A 85 -11.13 6.08 -5.86
N ARG A 86 -12.14 6.06 -4.97
CA ARG A 86 -13.20 7.09 -4.95
C ARG A 86 -12.64 8.48 -4.70
N LYS A 87 -11.71 8.64 -3.76
CA LYS A 87 -11.12 9.94 -3.42
C LYS A 87 -10.13 10.45 -4.45
N LEU A 88 -9.41 9.55 -5.12
CA LEU A 88 -8.44 9.89 -6.14
C LEU A 88 -9.11 10.18 -7.50
N GLY A 89 -10.32 9.67 -7.71
CA GLY A 89 -11.07 9.84 -8.96
C GLY A 89 -10.54 8.99 -10.11
N GLN A 90 -9.77 7.95 -9.81
CA GLN A 90 -9.23 6.99 -10.78
C GLN A 90 -9.15 5.60 -10.16
N GLU A 91 -8.98 4.58 -11.00
CA GLU A 91 -8.84 3.20 -10.55
C GLU A 91 -7.58 3.02 -9.69
N VAL A 92 -7.74 2.37 -8.54
CA VAL A 92 -6.64 1.84 -7.74
C VAL A 92 -6.70 0.33 -7.83
N LYS A 93 -5.71 -0.27 -8.50
CA LYS A 93 -5.59 -1.73 -8.59
C LYS A 93 -5.32 -2.28 -7.19
N PHE A 94 -5.86 -3.46 -6.90
CA PHE A 94 -5.63 -4.13 -5.62
C PHE A 94 -4.90 -5.44 -5.84
N ALA A 95 -3.76 -5.63 -5.18
CA ALA A 95 -3.03 -6.89 -5.17
C ALA A 95 -3.40 -7.68 -3.90
N PRO A 96 -4.17 -8.78 -4.00
CA PRO A 96 -4.69 -9.51 -2.84
C PRO A 96 -3.61 -10.24 -2.05
N ASP A 97 -2.40 -10.37 -2.61
CA ASP A 97 -1.23 -10.93 -1.96
C ASP A 97 -0.04 -10.02 -2.23
N CYS A 98 0.55 -9.45 -1.17
CA CYS A 98 1.72 -8.59 -1.29
C CYS A 98 3.02 -9.34 -1.64
N LEU A 99 3.07 -10.67 -1.49
CA LEU A 99 4.21 -11.51 -1.91
C LEU A 99 4.07 -12.07 -3.34
N ALA A 100 2.87 -12.02 -3.93
CA ALA A 100 2.58 -12.49 -5.28
C ALA A 100 2.08 -11.37 -6.22
N ALA A 101 2.47 -10.13 -5.94
CA ALA A 101 2.04 -8.94 -6.67
C ALA A 101 2.87 -8.64 -7.94
N ASP A 102 3.91 -9.42 -8.23
CA ASP A 102 4.90 -9.13 -9.27
C ASP A 102 4.28 -8.83 -10.64
N ASP A 103 3.29 -9.61 -11.07
CA ASP A 103 2.67 -9.43 -12.39
C ASP A 103 1.84 -8.15 -12.47
N ILE A 104 1.13 -7.81 -11.38
CA ILE A 104 0.35 -6.56 -11.28
C ILE A 104 1.29 -5.35 -11.25
N VAL A 105 2.40 -5.47 -10.51
CA VAL A 105 3.43 -4.45 -10.38
C VAL A 105 4.16 -4.24 -11.70
N LYS A 106 4.52 -5.31 -12.41
CA LYS A 106 5.21 -5.27 -13.71
C LYS A 106 4.34 -4.68 -14.81
N SER A 107 3.04 -4.96 -14.79
CA SER A 107 2.07 -4.41 -15.75
C SER A 107 1.62 -2.97 -15.45
N LEU A 108 2.08 -2.38 -14.34
CA LEU A 108 1.71 -1.04 -13.93
C LEU A 108 2.28 0.03 -14.88
N LYS A 109 1.38 0.80 -15.49
CA LYS A 109 1.71 1.90 -16.42
C LYS A 109 1.94 3.22 -15.68
N PRO A 110 2.66 4.19 -16.26
CA PRO A 110 2.74 5.55 -15.72
C PRO A 110 1.34 6.12 -15.44
N GLY A 111 1.16 6.76 -14.29
CA GLY A 111 -0.13 7.27 -13.84
C GLY A 111 -1.02 6.24 -13.14
N GLU A 112 -0.69 4.95 -13.15
CA GLU A 112 -1.47 3.94 -12.42
C GLU A 112 -1.00 3.75 -10.98
N VAL A 113 -1.95 3.33 -10.12
CA VAL A 113 -1.73 3.04 -8.71
C VAL A 113 -2.14 1.59 -8.42
N VAL A 114 -1.31 0.87 -7.68
CA VAL A 114 -1.66 -0.40 -7.04
C VAL A 114 -1.51 -0.29 -5.53
N LEU A 115 -2.49 -0.78 -4.77
CA LEU A 115 -2.39 -1.03 -3.34
C LEU A 115 -2.15 -2.51 -3.09
N LEU A 116 -1.06 -2.81 -2.39
CA LEU A 116 -0.77 -4.16 -1.91
C LEU A 116 -1.63 -4.49 -0.68
N GLU A 117 -2.02 -5.75 -0.56
CA GLU A 117 -2.67 -6.26 0.64
C GLU A 117 -1.79 -6.10 1.89
N ASN A 118 -2.44 -6.13 3.06
CA ASN A 118 -1.87 -5.89 4.37
C ASN A 118 -0.55 -6.62 4.59
N THR A 119 0.52 -5.84 4.65
CA THR A 119 1.90 -6.30 4.87
C THR A 119 2.06 -7.16 6.14
N ARG A 120 1.22 -6.95 7.16
CA ARG A 120 1.25 -7.73 8.42
C ARG A 120 0.60 -9.10 8.34
N PHE A 121 -0.02 -9.50 7.22
CA PHE A 121 -0.44 -10.89 7.03
C PHE A 121 0.72 -11.86 7.03
N TYR A 122 1.93 -11.37 6.72
CA TYR A 122 3.17 -12.12 6.80
C TYR A 122 3.97 -11.71 8.03
N LYS A 123 4.30 -12.69 8.90
CA LYS A 123 5.12 -12.49 10.11
C LYS A 123 6.46 -11.80 9.87
N ALA A 124 6.98 -11.85 8.65
CA ALA A 124 8.23 -11.21 8.25
C ALA A 124 8.23 -9.68 8.52
N GLU A 125 7.06 -9.03 8.50
CA GLU A 125 6.93 -7.58 8.72
C GLU A 125 6.78 -7.16 10.19
N ASP A 126 6.46 -8.06 11.14
CA ASP A 126 6.28 -7.72 12.57
C ASP A 126 7.64 -7.57 13.31
N GLY A 127 8.77 -7.65 12.60
CA GLY A 127 10.12 -7.45 13.16
C GLY A 127 10.59 -8.56 14.12
N LYS A 128 9.80 -9.62 14.34
CA LYS A 128 10.14 -10.76 15.21
C LYS A 128 10.87 -11.91 14.50
N VAL A 129 11.25 -11.73 13.24
CA VAL A 129 11.96 -12.75 12.46
C VAL A 129 13.45 -12.38 12.39
N LYS A 130 14.31 -13.30 12.84
CA LYS A 130 15.78 -13.18 12.72
C LYS A 130 16.16 -12.96 11.24
N LYS A 131 17.14 -12.08 11.00
CA LYS A 131 17.58 -11.55 9.69
C LYS A 131 18.19 -12.57 8.69
N ASP A 132 18.05 -13.88 8.89
CA ASP A 132 18.85 -14.91 8.22
C ASP A 132 18.08 -15.82 7.24
N ASP A 133 16.97 -15.35 6.68
CA ASP A 133 16.16 -16.16 5.74
C ASP A 133 15.92 -15.39 4.43
N PRO A 134 16.73 -15.62 3.38
CA PRO A 134 16.64 -14.88 2.10
C PRO A 134 15.33 -15.10 1.34
N LYS A 135 14.41 -15.93 1.84
CA LYS A 135 13.11 -16.24 1.21
C LYS A 135 11.91 -15.47 1.78
N LYS A 136 12.12 -14.49 2.69
CA LYS A 136 11.00 -13.84 3.42
C LYS A 136 10.90 -12.33 3.29
N GLY A 137 11.71 -11.70 2.43
CA GLY A 137 11.52 -10.30 2.09
C GLY A 137 10.45 -10.14 1.00
N ILE A 138 9.60 -9.13 1.10
CA ILE A 138 8.78 -8.65 -0.03
C ILE A 138 9.78 -8.13 -1.07
N HIS A 139 10.12 -8.96 -2.06
CA HIS A 139 11.08 -8.61 -3.10
C HIS A 139 10.32 -8.11 -4.32
N LEU A 140 10.10 -6.79 -4.39
CA LEU A 140 9.53 -6.14 -5.57
C LEU A 140 10.68 -5.82 -6.53
N THR A 141 11.07 -6.78 -7.36
CA THR A 141 12.06 -6.60 -8.45
C THR A 141 11.43 -6.15 -9.76
#